data_AF-A0A0F2NXX8-F1
#
_entry.id   AF-A0A0F2NXX8-F1
#
_cell.length_a   1.000
_cell.length_b   1.000
_cell.length_c   1.000
_cell.angle_alpha   90.00
_cell.angle_beta   90.00
_cell.angle_gamma   90.00
#
_symmetry.space_group_name_H-M   'P 1'
#
loop_
_entity.id
_entity.type
_entity.pdbx_description
1 polymer ?
#
loop_
_entity_poly.entity_id
_entity_poly.type
_entity_poly.pdbx_seq_one_letter_code
_entity_poly.pdbx_strand_id
1 'polypeptide(L)'
;MIKQLFLIVNFVSIFFYQLFFTSDVTVKQNIPASIQPNGEVEVELVITKADIAGFAKIQQEIPEGFVVEPIETAGATFSFKEQKLKLIWMALPQNSEFSVKYKLKNVSHSSGKYTITGKFSYIADNERMNVDIPTANITVSTEELVAEETESSSNTEDEESRLPASNNTETSLSASRNIDNVGDNKFKVTLNINKENVEGFAKLSEFIPAGFTASNNNSAGGVFSVENNEVKVLWLSVPTENSFEVSYFIESTSVSGMQEITGVLSYLKGEETQKHQIAATSFSAVGESLASNDNEEEEETSLQDKVDNKVEEDTEDDVVVDNTEEETEIKRTPLVTNTPAPEKNVTYKVQVGAFREGITIERYQKKFNLKDQINLENHQGWTKLITGSFSEYKSARDKRNNLRNKVKTAFVTAYNQGERITVQEALMITNQKWVQ
;
A
#
# COMPACT_ATOMS: atom_id res chain seq x y z
N MET A 1 26.32 -33.79 44.11
CA MET A 1 25.19 -33.04 44.70
C MET A 1 25.49 -31.55 44.89
N ILE A 2 26.39 -31.09 45.78
CA ILE A 2 26.57 -29.63 46.01
C ILE A 2 26.90 -28.81 44.73
N LYS A 3 27.69 -29.37 43.80
CA LYS A 3 27.98 -28.73 42.49
C LYS A 3 26.77 -28.65 41.55
N GLN A 4 25.83 -29.60 41.66
CA GLN A 4 24.58 -29.58 40.88
C GLN A 4 23.60 -28.55 41.45
N LEU A 5 23.59 -28.36 42.78
CA LEU A 5 22.82 -27.31 43.44
C LEU A 5 23.26 -25.91 42.97
N PHE A 6 24.57 -25.65 42.92
CA PHE A 6 25.10 -24.40 42.36
C PHE A 6 24.70 -24.18 40.90
N LEU A 7 24.70 -25.22 40.07
CA LEU A 7 24.32 -25.11 38.66
C LEU A 7 22.82 -24.78 38.50
N ILE A 8 21.95 -25.39 39.32
CA ILE A 8 20.52 -25.07 39.37
C ILE A 8 20.29 -23.63 39.85
N VAL A 9 20.97 -23.18 40.90
CA VAL A 9 20.84 -21.79 41.40
C VAL A 9 21.23 -20.78 40.32
N ASN A 10 22.33 -21.01 39.59
CA ASN A 10 22.71 -20.13 38.47
C ASN A 10 21.67 -20.14 37.33
N PHE A 11 21.13 -21.31 36.97
CA PHE A 11 20.09 -21.41 35.95
C PHE A 11 18.80 -20.69 36.36
N VAL A 12 18.40 -20.83 37.63
CA VAL A 12 17.23 -20.15 38.20
C VAL A 12 17.47 -18.64 38.28
N SER A 13 18.66 -18.18 38.66
CA SER A 13 19.01 -16.75 38.62
C SER A 13 18.99 -16.16 37.21
N ILE A 14 19.45 -16.91 36.19
CA ILE A 14 19.36 -16.49 34.78
C ILE A 14 17.90 -16.44 34.30
N PHE A 15 17.09 -17.43 34.68
CA PHE A 15 15.67 -17.49 34.35
C PHE A 15 14.87 -16.33 34.99
N PHE A 16 15.17 -16.00 36.26
CA PHE A 16 14.59 -14.80 36.90
C PHE A 16 15.17 -13.49 36.33
N TYR A 17 16.41 -13.45 35.86
CA TYR A 17 16.94 -12.27 35.17
C TYR A 17 16.13 -11.95 33.90
N GLN A 18 15.69 -12.97 33.14
CA GLN A 18 14.81 -12.74 32.00
C GLN A 18 13.40 -12.23 32.39
N LEU A 19 12.91 -12.55 33.60
CA LEU A 19 11.61 -12.09 34.11
C LEU A 19 11.62 -10.63 34.64
N PHE A 20 12.79 -10.04 34.91
CA PHE A 20 12.91 -8.66 35.39
C PHE A 20 13.51 -7.67 34.37
N PHE A 21 13.82 -8.13 33.15
CA PHE A 21 14.39 -7.31 32.07
C PHE A 21 13.45 -7.13 30.87
N THR A 22 12.14 -7.23 31.06
CA THR A 22 11.18 -6.62 30.13
C THR A 22 11.33 -5.11 30.25
N SER A 23 11.91 -4.49 29.23
CA SER A 23 12.06 -3.03 29.19
C SER A 23 10.71 -2.39 28.92
N ASP A 24 10.08 -1.87 29.97
CA ASP A 24 8.75 -1.26 29.89
C ASP A 24 8.76 -0.03 28.98
N VAL A 25 8.26 -0.22 27.76
CA VAL A 25 7.90 0.88 26.88
C VAL A 25 6.72 1.62 27.49
N THR A 26 6.85 2.93 27.66
CA THR A 26 5.78 3.77 28.19
C THR A 26 5.51 4.95 27.26
N VAL A 27 4.25 5.38 27.26
CA VAL A 27 3.81 6.58 26.54
C VAL A 27 3.08 7.49 27.51
N LYS A 28 3.59 8.71 27.69
CA LYS A 28 2.90 9.76 28.45
C LYS A 28 2.22 10.70 27.47
N GLN A 29 0.96 11.04 27.74
CA GLN A 29 0.22 12.04 26.97
C GLN A 29 0.04 13.30 27.81
N ASN A 30 0.48 14.43 27.27
CA ASN A 30 0.37 15.77 27.86
C ASN A 30 -0.53 16.64 26.97
N ILE A 31 -1.56 17.23 27.56
CA ILE A 31 -2.62 17.98 26.87
C ILE A 31 -3.35 18.90 27.85
N PRO A 32 -3.68 20.15 27.47
CA PRO A 32 -4.52 21.02 28.29
C PRO A 32 -5.92 20.44 28.53
N ALA A 33 -6.42 20.56 29.77
CA ALA A 33 -7.72 20.02 30.17
C ALA A 33 -8.93 20.73 29.52
N SER A 34 -8.72 21.92 28.93
CA SER A 34 -9.75 22.71 28.25
C SER A 34 -9.27 23.32 26.94
N ILE A 35 -10.22 23.57 26.04
CA ILE A 35 -10.00 24.25 24.76
C ILE A 35 -11.21 25.14 24.45
N GLN A 36 -10.94 26.38 24.05
CA GLN A 36 -11.98 27.32 23.64
C GLN A 36 -12.65 26.87 22.32
N PRO A 37 -13.91 27.24 22.04
CA PRO A 37 -14.55 26.99 20.75
C PRO A 37 -13.73 27.63 19.61
N ASN A 38 -13.52 26.90 18.51
CA ASN A 38 -12.58 27.26 17.43
C ASN A 38 -11.10 27.42 17.88
N GLY A 39 -10.77 27.04 19.11
CA GLY A 39 -9.41 27.11 19.66
C GLY A 39 -8.50 25.99 19.18
N GLU A 40 -7.21 26.16 19.42
CA GLU A 40 -6.17 25.18 19.13
C GLU A 40 -5.24 24.98 20.34
N VAL A 41 -4.86 23.73 20.61
CA VAL A 41 -3.90 23.35 21.66
C VAL A 41 -2.81 22.45 21.09
N GLU A 42 -1.65 22.43 21.74
CA GLU A 42 -0.62 21.42 21.48
C GLU A 42 -0.90 20.17 22.32
N VAL A 43 -0.75 19.00 21.70
CA VAL A 43 -0.72 17.70 22.37
C VAL A 43 0.66 17.10 22.16
N GLU A 44 1.27 16.67 23.26
CA GLU A 44 2.61 16.07 23.29
C GLU A 44 2.50 14.63 23.78
N LEU A 45 3.10 13.71 23.03
CA LEU A 45 3.30 12.33 23.45
C LEU A 45 4.80 12.11 23.66
N VAL A 46 5.18 11.73 24.88
CA VAL A 46 6.56 11.35 25.21
C VAL A 46 6.64 9.84 25.26
N ILE A 47 7.48 9.26 24.41
CA ILE A 47 7.70 7.82 24.30
C ILE A 47 9.04 7.52 24.97
N THR A 48 9.02 6.75 26.05
CA THR A 48 10.22 6.21 26.68
C THR A 48 10.33 4.72 26.32
N LYS A 49 11.48 4.33 25.76
CA LYS A 49 11.81 2.97 25.32
C LYS A 49 13.24 2.62 25.71
N ALA A 50 13.56 1.33 25.80
CA ALA A 50 14.95 0.89 25.81
C ALA A 50 15.47 0.75 24.36
N ASP A 51 16.20 -0.34 24.09
CA ASP A 51 16.92 -0.59 22.83
C ASP A 51 16.03 -1.00 21.66
N ILE A 52 14.72 -0.84 21.78
CA ILE A 52 13.74 -1.14 20.73
C ILE A 52 13.95 -0.20 19.54
N ALA A 53 14.01 -0.80 18.36
CA ALA A 53 14.25 -0.16 17.07
C ALA A 53 13.28 -0.72 16.01
N GLY A 54 13.32 -0.18 14.79
CA GLY A 54 12.48 -0.67 13.70
C GLY A 54 11.03 -0.16 13.77
N PHE A 55 10.08 -0.97 13.30
CA PHE A 55 8.73 -0.52 13.00
C PHE A 55 7.89 -0.23 14.25
N ALA A 56 7.21 0.91 14.24
CA ALA A 56 6.26 1.29 15.28
C ALA A 56 5.12 2.18 14.74
N LYS A 57 4.03 2.26 15.51
CA LYS A 57 2.85 3.06 15.18
C LYS A 57 2.21 3.63 16.44
N ILE A 58 2.01 4.94 16.50
CA ILE A 58 0.96 5.54 17.35
C ILE A 58 -0.34 5.59 16.55
N GLN A 59 -1.44 5.21 17.20
CA GLN A 59 -2.78 5.46 16.70
C GLN A 59 -3.63 6.03 17.83
N GLN A 60 -4.24 7.20 17.63
CA GLN A 60 -5.19 7.81 18.56
C GLN A 60 -6.53 8.04 17.88
N GLU A 61 -7.60 7.91 18.64
CA GLU A 61 -8.95 8.25 18.24
C GLU A 61 -9.25 9.67 18.75
N ILE A 62 -9.57 10.55 17.81
CA ILE A 62 -9.73 11.99 17.98
C ILE A 62 -11.24 12.29 17.86
N PRO A 63 -11.92 12.77 18.90
CA PRO A 63 -13.38 12.97 18.88
C PRO A 63 -13.88 13.75 17.65
N GLU A 64 -15.10 13.47 17.20
CA GLU A 64 -15.73 14.28 16.14
C GLU A 64 -15.77 15.76 16.52
N GLY A 65 -15.66 16.63 15.51
CA GLY A 65 -15.54 18.07 15.72
C GLY A 65 -14.11 18.55 15.98
N PHE A 66 -13.12 17.65 16.07
CA PHE A 66 -11.71 18.00 16.15
C PHE A 66 -10.93 17.60 14.90
N VAL A 67 -9.93 18.40 14.54
CA VAL A 67 -8.93 18.07 13.52
C VAL A 67 -7.52 18.20 14.08
N VAL A 68 -6.57 17.50 13.47
CA VAL A 68 -5.18 17.45 13.92
C VAL A 68 -4.18 17.75 12.81
N GLU A 69 -3.12 18.48 13.16
CA GLU A 69 -2.00 18.82 12.28
C GLU A 69 -0.67 18.43 12.96
N PRO A 70 0.30 17.82 12.26
CA PRO A 70 1.57 17.45 12.86
C PRO A 70 2.44 18.68 13.13
N ILE A 71 3.11 18.72 14.28
CA ILE A 71 4.13 19.72 14.62
C ILE A 71 5.51 19.06 14.58
N GLU A 72 5.68 17.97 15.33
CA GLU A 72 6.91 17.18 15.40
C GLU A 72 6.56 15.69 15.34
N THR A 73 7.10 14.95 14.38
CA THR A 73 6.78 13.52 14.20
C THR A 73 7.93 12.58 14.57
N ALA A 74 9.09 13.11 14.99
CA ALA A 74 10.31 12.32 15.25
C ALA A 74 10.62 11.27 14.15
N GLY A 75 10.43 11.65 12.88
CA GLY A 75 10.66 10.78 11.72
C GLY A 75 9.48 9.90 11.29
N ALA A 76 8.35 9.91 12.01
CA ALA A 76 7.14 9.20 11.56
C ALA A 76 6.46 9.87 10.37
N THR A 77 5.82 9.03 9.55
CA THR A 77 4.79 9.45 8.61
C THR A 77 3.49 9.71 9.37
N PHE A 78 2.99 10.95 9.31
CA PHE A 78 1.69 11.33 9.86
C PHE A 78 0.54 11.07 8.87
N SER A 79 -0.61 10.66 9.38
CA SER A 79 -1.88 10.71 8.67
C SER A 79 -3.05 10.94 9.64
N PHE A 80 -4.10 11.61 9.15
CA PHE A 80 -5.36 11.79 9.86
C PHE A 80 -6.52 11.56 8.90
N LYS A 81 -7.41 10.61 9.22
CA LYS A 81 -8.61 10.26 8.45
C LYS A 81 -9.61 9.57 9.37
N GLU A 82 -10.91 9.80 9.17
CA GLU A 82 -11.99 9.18 9.96
C GLU A 82 -11.74 9.28 11.46
N GLN A 83 -11.41 10.49 11.94
CA GLN A 83 -11.17 10.74 13.35
C GLN A 83 -10.05 9.89 13.98
N LYS A 84 -9.12 9.36 13.18
CA LYS A 84 -7.97 8.57 13.66
C LYS A 84 -6.64 9.18 13.23
N LEU A 85 -5.90 9.69 14.20
CA LEU A 85 -4.51 10.11 14.06
C LEU A 85 -3.64 8.85 13.99
N LYS A 86 -2.70 8.81 13.05
CA LYS A 86 -1.67 7.77 12.97
C LYS A 86 -0.30 8.40 12.71
N LEU A 87 0.70 7.98 13.48
CA LEU A 87 2.11 8.22 13.23
C LEU A 87 2.77 6.86 13.04
N ILE A 88 3.45 6.64 11.91
CA ILE A 88 4.08 5.35 11.57
C ILE A 88 5.59 5.56 11.35
N TRP A 89 6.40 4.82 12.11
CA TRP A 89 7.84 4.72 11.94
C TRP A 89 8.20 3.42 11.19
N MET A 90 9.05 3.54 10.18
CA MET A 90 9.79 2.38 9.64
C MET A 90 10.97 2.01 10.57
N ALA A 91 11.57 3.02 11.19
CA ALA A 91 12.57 2.89 12.24
C ALA A 91 12.32 3.95 13.33
N LEU A 92 12.21 3.52 14.59
CA LEU A 92 12.16 4.41 15.75
C LEU A 92 13.45 5.24 15.90
N PRO A 93 13.39 6.43 16.52
CA PRO A 93 14.57 7.20 16.91
C PRO A 93 15.56 6.39 17.75
N GLN A 94 16.85 6.72 17.63
CA GLN A 94 17.91 6.05 18.40
C GLN A 94 17.85 6.38 19.89
N ASN A 95 17.41 7.60 20.25
CA ASN A 95 17.25 8.02 21.64
C ASN A 95 16.29 7.10 22.40
N SER A 96 16.59 6.81 23.66
CA SER A 96 15.71 6.07 24.57
C SER A 96 14.44 6.87 24.94
N GLU A 97 14.45 8.19 24.78
CA GLU A 97 13.27 9.03 24.93
C GLU A 97 13.15 10.01 23.77
N PHE A 98 11.94 10.18 23.25
CA PHE A 98 11.62 11.17 22.23
C PHE A 98 10.17 11.64 22.32
N SER A 99 9.92 12.87 21.87
CA SER A 99 8.60 13.48 21.78
C SER A 99 8.03 13.38 20.36
N VAL A 100 6.69 13.30 20.28
CA VAL A 100 5.95 13.77 19.11
C VAL A 100 4.89 14.76 19.54
N LYS A 101 4.67 15.78 18.71
CA LYS A 101 3.76 16.89 18.97
C LYS A 101 2.79 17.03 17.80
N TYR A 102 1.52 17.20 18.11
CA TYR A 102 0.52 17.58 17.13
C TYR A 102 -0.38 18.69 17.68
N LYS A 103 -0.84 19.55 16.78
CA LYS A 103 -1.84 20.55 17.09
C LYS A 103 -3.22 19.90 17.02
N LEU A 104 -4.01 20.06 18.06
CA LEU A 104 -5.42 19.68 18.10
C LEU A 104 -6.27 20.95 17.99
N LYS A 105 -7.08 21.05 16.93
CA LYS A 105 -7.99 22.18 16.72
C LYS A 105 -9.42 21.71 16.92
N ASN A 106 -10.17 22.43 17.75
CA ASN A 106 -11.62 22.30 17.77
C ASN A 106 -12.18 23.06 16.56
N VAL A 107 -12.93 22.38 15.69
CA VAL A 107 -13.67 22.98 14.55
C VAL A 107 -15.18 22.84 14.72
N SER A 108 -15.62 22.42 15.90
CA SER A 108 -17.01 22.35 16.32
C SER A 108 -17.46 23.61 17.07
N HIS A 109 -18.76 23.81 17.10
CA HIS A 109 -19.44 24.78 17.96
C HIS A 109 -20.14 24.11 19.16
N SER A 110 -20.01 22.79 19.34
CA SER A 110 -20.55 22.09 20.50
C SER A 110 -19.62 22.17 21.72
N SER A 111 -20.15 22.68 22.82
CA SER A 111 -19.57 22.57 24.15
C SER A 111 -19.76 21.14 24.69
N GLY A 112 -18.82 20.62 25.48
CA GLY A 112 -18.91 19.25 26.00
C GLY A 112 -17.59 18.69 26.54
N LYS A 113 -17.66 17.47 27.06
CA LYS A 113 -16.48 16.67 27.45
C LYS A 113 -16.17 15.65 26.35
N TYR A 114 -14.89 15.53 26.00
CA TYR A 114 -14.41 14.70 24.92
C TYR A 114 -13.20 13.88 25.37
N THR A 115 -13.04 12.68 24.83
CA THR A 115 -11.97 11.74 25.20
C THR A 115 -11.06 11.43 24.01
N ILE A 116 -9.75 11.53 24.20
CA ILE A 116 -8.76 10.99 23.25
C ILE A 116 -8.19 9.71 23.86
N THR A 117 -8.36 8.60 23.15
CA THR A 117 -7.78 7.29 23.48
C THR A 117 -6.74 6.92 22.42
N GLY A 118 -5.85 5.98 22.72
CA GLY A 118 -4.92 5.50 21.72
C GLY A 118 -4.05 4.33 22.15
N LYS A 119 -3.25 3.83 21.22
CA LYS A 119 -2.26 2.77 21.44
C LYS A 119 -0.97 3.09 20.69
N PHE A 120 0.16 2.73 21.30
CA PHE A 120 1.46 2.60 20.65
C PHE A 120 1.75 1.12 20.39
N SER A 121 1.89 0.75 19.12
CA SER A 121 2.29 -0.60 18.69
C SER A 121 3.75 -0.57 18.24
N TYR A 122 4.54 -1.57 18.60
CA TYR A 122 5.92 -1.75 18.11
C TYR A 122 6.22 -3.23 17.88
N ILE A 123 7.35 -3.53 17.24
CA ILE A 123 7.85 -4.90 17.11
C ILE A 123 9.00 -5.10 18.10
N ALA A 124 8.91 -6.15 18.92
CA ALA A 124 9.99 -6.65 19.77
C ALA A 124 9.98 -8.19 19.71
N ASP A 125 11.17 -8.80 19.70
CA ASP A 125 11.35 -10.25 19.54
C ASP A 125 10.55 -10.87 18.38
N ASN A 126 10.40 -10.10 17.30
CA ASN A 126 9.61 -10.40 16.10
C ASN A 126 8.08 -10.52 16.30
N GLU A 127 7.57 -10.17 17.48
CA GLU A 127 6.14 -10.09 17.80
C GLU A 127 5.64 -8.64 17.91
N ARG A 128 4.33 -8.42 17.75
CA ARG A 128 3.72 -7.09 17.90
C ARG A 128 3.33 -6.85 19.35
N MET A 129 4.06 -5.96 20.00
CA MET A 129 3.70 -5.41 21.31
C MET A 129 2.76 -4.21 21.17
N ASN A 130 1.91 -3.99 22.17
CA ASN A 130 1.06 -2.82 22.27
C ASN A 130 1.13 -2.23 23.68
N VAL A 131 1.20 -0.91 23.76
CA VAL A 131 1.10 -0.11 24.99
C VAL A 131 -0.07 0.85 24.81
N ASP A 132 -0.98 0.86 25.77
CA ASP A 132 -2.12 1.77 25.74
C ASP A 132 -1.68 3.17 26.16
N ILE A 133 -2.14 4.18 25.43
CA ILE A 133 -1.85 5.59 25.71
C ILE A 133 -2.88 6.07 26.74
N PRO A 134 -2.47 6.71 27.86
CA PRO A 134 -3.40 7.18 28.89
C PRO A 134 -4.50 8.07 28.30
N THR A 135 -5.77 7.72 28.57
CA THR A 135 -6.93 8.45 28.06
C THR A 135 -6.92 9.90 28.53
N ALA A 136 -6.90 10.82 27.59
CA ALA A 136 -7.02 12.24 27.86
C ALA A 136 -8.49 12.70 27.84
N ASN A 137 -8.84 13.58 28.78
CA ASN A 137 -10.15 14.23 28.84
C ASN A 137 -10.00 15.72 28.52
N ILE A 138 -10.85 16.25 27.65
CA ILE A 138 -10.83 17.65 27.19
C ILE A 138 -12.23 18.24 27.36
N THR A 139 -12.33 19.42 27.96
CA THR A 139 -13.59 20.17 28.04
C THR A 139 -13.60 21.34 27.06
N VAL A 140 -14.61 21.39 26.20
CA VAL A 140 -14.96 22.57 25.40
C VAL A 140 -16.01 23.36 26.16
N SER A 141 -15.66 24.58 26.56
CA SER A 141 -16.59 25.52 27.20
C SER A 141 -16.44 26.90 26.57
N THR A 142 -17.56 27.62 26.44
CA THR A 142 -17.62 29.00 25.91
C THR A 142 -17.22 30.04 26.96
N GLU A 143 -16.95 29.61 28.20
CA GLU A 143 -16.52 30.47 29.30
C GLU A 143 -15.04 30.25 29.61
N GLU A 144 -14.29 31.35 29.69
CA GLU A 144 -12.94 31.41 30.22
C GLU A 144 -13.03 31.47 31.76
N LEU A 145 -12.88 30.32 32.44
CA LEU A 145 -12.71 30.30 33.90
C LEU A 145 -11.63 29.31 34.36
N VAL A 146 -11.06 29.67 35.51
CA VAL A 146 -9.85 29.14 36.12
C VAL A 146 -10.08 27.76 36.76
N ALA A 147 -9.02 26.99 36.91
CA ALA A 147 -9.04 25.68 37.54
C ALA A 147 -9.44 25.73 39.02
N GLU A 148 -10.25 24.76 39.47
CA GLU A 148 -10.09 24.15 40.80
C GLU A 148 -10.69 22.72 40.84
N GLU A 149 -10.16 21.90 41.74
CA GLU A 149 -10.63 20.53 42.03
C GLU A 149 -11.84 20.56 42.97
N THR A 150 -12.69 19.52 42.96
CA THR A 150 -13.17 18.84 44.20
C THR A 150 -14.07 17.64 43.92
N GLU A 151 -14.23 16.79 44.95
CA GLU A 151 -14.80 15.44 44.91
C GLU A 151 -16.32 15.35 45.23
N SER A 152 -16.84 14.13 45.01
CA SER A 152 -17.75 13.40 45.92
C SER A 152 -19.28 13.40 45.67
N SER A 153 -19.80 12.17 45.48
CA SER A 153 -20.99 11.52 46.11
C SER A 153 -22.32 12.32 46.24
N SER A 154 -23.51 11.78 45.91
CA SER A 154 -24.04 10.46 46.33
C SER A 154 -25.42 10.12 45.71
N ASN A 155 -25.78 8.83 45.78
CA ASN A 155 -27.01 8.08 45.43
C ASN A 155 -28.39 8.74 45.60
N THR A 156 -29.36 8.32 44.77
CA THR A 156 -30.46 7.34 45.11
C THR A 156 -31.14 6.87 43.79
N GLU A 157 -31.32 5.56 43.56
CA GLU A 157 -32.56 4.76 43.78
C GLU A 157 -33.81 5.35 43.10
N ASP A 158 -34.69 4.64 42.39
CA ASP A 158 -34.75 3.28 41.81
C ASP A 158 -35.92 3.30 40.79
N GLU A 159 -35.97 2.42 39.78
CA GLU A 159 -37.21 1.93 39.13
C GLU A 159 -36.92 0.72 38.21
N GLU A 160 -37.84 -0.22 38.13
CA GLU A 160 -37.61 -1.58 37.61
C GLU A 160 -37.69 -1.73 36.08
N SER A 161 -37.05 -2.80 35.61
CA SER A 161 -37.53 -3.65 34.51
C SER A 161 -37.77 -3.02 33.12
N ARG A 162 -36.79 -3.21 32.23
CA ARG A 162 -36.91 -4.25 31.19
C ARG A 162 -35.57 -4.54 30.51
N LEU A 163 -35.23 -5.82 30.41
CA LEU A 163 -34.28 -6.31 29.41
C LEU A 163 -34.90 -6.09 28.02
N PRO A 164 -34.28 -5.34 27.08
CA PRO A 164 -34.62 -5.47 25.68
C PRO A 164 -34.10 -6.84 25.20
N ALA A 165 -34.99 -7.62 24.58
CA ALA A 165 -34.65 -8.95 24.11
C ALA A 165 -33.58 -8.92 23.01
N SER A 166 -32.80 -10.00 22.93
CA SER A 166 -31.89 -10.27 21.81
C SER A 166 -32.71 -10.35 20.51
N ASN A 167 -32.60 -9.31 19.68
CA ASN A 167 -32.87 -9.44 18.26
C ASN A 167 -31.65 -10.10 17.62
N ASN A 168 -31.71 -11.42 17.42
CA ASN A 168 -30.83 -12.13 16.51
C ASN A 168 -31.17 -11.70 15.07
N THR A 169 -30.66 -10.55 14.63
CA THR A 169 -30.39 -10.33 13.21
C THR A 169 -29.30 -11.30 12.81
N GLU A 170 -29.64 -12.28 11.96
CA GLU A 170 -28.63 -13.22 11.49
C GLU A 170 -27.58 -12.48 10.67
N THR A 171 -26.35 -12.45 11.19
CA THR A 171 -25.17 -11.98 10.48
C THR A 171 -24.71 -13.08 9.54
N SER A 172 -24.67 -12.81 8.24
CA SER A 172 -24.23 -13.77 7.22
C SER A 172 -23.24 -13.12 6.24
N LEU A 173 -22.28 -13.91 5.76
CA LEU A 173 -21.35 -13.53 4.71
C LEU A 173 -21.07 -14.74 3.83
N SER A 174 -21.27 -14.60 2.53
CA SER A 174 -21.09 -15.68 1.55
C SER A 174 -20.38 -15.16 0.30
N ALA A 175 -19.71 -16.05 -0.43
CA ALA A 175 -19.07 -15.71 -1.69
C ALA A 175 -19.20 -16.83 -2.72
N SER A 176 -19.40 -16.45 -3.99
CA SER A 176 -19.35 -17.36 -5.14
C SER A 176 -18.25 -16.92 -6.11
N ARG A 177 -17.42 -17.87 -6.55
CA ARG A 177 -16.31 -17.63 -7.49
C ARG A 177 -16.70 -18.05 -8.90
N ASN A 178 -16.35 -17.22 -9.88
CA ASN A 178 -16.29 -17.54 -11.31
C ASN A 178 -14.83 -17.39 -11.82
N ILE A 179 -14.46 -18.18 -12.83
CA ILE A 179 -13.12 -18.12 -13.45
C ILE A 179 -13.30 -18.05 -14.96
N ASP A 180 -12.93 -16.92 -15.55
CA ASP A 180 -13.02 -16.67 -17.00
C ASP A 180 -11.62 -16.73 -17.62
N ASN A 181 -11.42 -17.56 -18.66
CA ASN A 181 -10.18 -17.54 -19.45
C ASN A 181 -10.16 -16.30 -20.35
N VAL A 182 -9.08 -15.52 -20.29
CA VAL A 182 -8.92 -14.25 -21.04
C VAL A 182 -7.79 -14.28 -22.08
N GLY A 183 -7.28 -15.48 -22.41
CA GLY A 183 -6.17 -15.71 -23.35
C GLY A 183 -4.84 -16.02 -22.64
N ASP A 184 -3.89 -16.63 -23.36
CA ASP A 184 -2.49 -16.81 -22.93
C ASP A 184 -2.29 -17.38 -21.52
N ASN A 185 -3.11 -18.37 -21.14
CA ASN A 185 -3.15 -18.97 -19.79
C ASN A 185 -3.40 -17.95 -18.65
N LYS A 186 -3.94 -16.78 -18.98
CA LYS A 186 -4.42 -15.76 -18.05
C LYS A 186 -5.91 -15.99 -17.80
N PHE A 187 -6.29 -15.95 -16.53
CA PHE A 187 -7.67 -16.12 -16.08
C PHE A 187 -8.09 -14.95 -15.20
N LYS A 188 -9.27 -14.39 -15.44
CA LYS A 188 -9.92 -13.45 -14.52
C LYS A 188 -10.69 -14.27 -13.48
N VAL A 189 -10.28 -14.19 -12.23
CA VAL A 189 -11.03 -14.73 -11.09
C VAL A 189 -11.95 -13.63 -10.56
N THR A 190 -13.24 -13.92 -10.45
CA THR A 190 -14.26 -12.99 -10.00
C THR A 190 -15.05 -13.60 -8.83
N LEU A 191 -15.14 -12.89 -7.71
CA LEU A 191 -15.92 -13.26 -6.55
C LEU A 191 -17.05 -12.27 -6.34
N ASN A 192 -18.29 -12.78 -6.31
CA ASN A 192 -19.44 -12.02 -5.85
C ASN A 192 -19.64 -12.32 -4.36
N ILE A 193 -19.50 -11.29 -3.52
CA ILE A 193 -19.63 -11.41 -2.06
C ILE A 193 -20.96 -10.80 -1.64
N ASN A 194 -21.80 -11.58 -0.96
CA ASN A 194 -23.08 -11.14 -0.41
C ASN A 194 -23.01 -11.11 1.12
N LYS A 195 -23.51 -10.04 1.74
CA LYS A 195 -23.46 -9.80 3.18
C LYS A 195 -24.84 -9.44 3.75
N GLU A 196 -25.08 -9.84 4.98
CA GLU A 196 -26.21 -9.39 5.81
C GLU A 196 -25.67 -8.99 7.18
N ASN A 197 -25.86 -7.71 7.55
CA ASN A 197 -25.45 -7.16 8.85
C ASN A 197 -23.94 -7.31 9.18
N VAL A 198 -23.07 -7.44 8.17
CA VAL A 198 -21.61 -7.43 8.33
C VAL A 198 -21.07 -6.03 8.05
N GLU A 199 -20.29 -5.54 8.99
CA GLU A 199 -19.59 -4.25 8.97
C GLU A 199 -18.16 -4.42 9.48
N GLY A 200 -17.27 -3.48 9.18
CA GLY A 200 -15.88 -3.55 9.65
C GLY A 200 -15.09 -4.69 8.98
N PHE A 201 -14.30 -5.41 9.78
CA PHE A 201 -13.22 -6.25 9.28
C PHE A 201 -13.70 -7.51 8.55
N ALA A 202 -13.14 -7.74 7.36
CA ALA A 202 -13.20 -9.03 6.67
C ALA A 202 -11.87 -9.35 5.98
N LYS A 203 -11.58 -10.64 5.79
CA LYS A 203 -10.44 -11.14 5.01
C LYS A 203 -10.93 -12.18 3.99
N LEU A 204 -10.71 -11.94 2.71
CA LEU A 204 -10.70 -12.97 1.68
C LEU A 204 -9.30 -13.61 1.62
N SER A 205 -9.27 -14.92 1.50
CA SER A 205 -8.09 -15.75 1.36
C SER A 205 -8.35 -16.75 0.23
N GLU A 206 -7.59 -16.73 -0.85
CA GLU A 206 -7.72 -17.68 -1.95
C GLU A 206 -6.37 -18.36 -2.20
N PHE A 207 -6.34 -19.69 -2.22
CA PHE A 207 -5.16 -20.46 -2.60
C PHE A 207 -5.25 -20.76 -4.10
N ILE A 208 -4.32 -20.22 -4.86
CA ILE A 208 -4.18 -20.46 -6.30
C ILE A 208 -3.19 -21.60 -6.56
N PRO A 209 -3.25 -22.30 -7.70
CA PRO A 209 -2.32 -23.39 -7.97
C PRO A 209 -0.86 -22.90 -8.05
N ALA A 210 0.08 -23.80 -7.73
CA ALA A 210 1.51 -23.54 -7.90
C ALA A 210 1.84 -23.25 -9.39
N GLY A 211 2.82 -22.38 -9.63
CA GLY A 211 3.20 -21.95 -10.98
C GLY A 211 2.35 -20.82 -11.57
N PHE A 212 1.21 -20.47 -10.96
CA PHE A 212 0.50 -19.23 -11.26
C PHE A 212 1.04 -18.06 -10.44
N THR A 213 1.14 -16.89 -11.06
CA THR A 213 1.25 -15.59 -10.40
C THR A 213 -0.14 -14.95 -10.31
N ALA A 214 -0.34 -14.02 -9.37
CA ALA A 214 -1.59 -13.27 -9.25
C ALA A 214 -1.37 -11.75 -9.23
N SER A 215 -2.29 -11.01 -9.83
CA SER A 215 -2.29 -9.55 -9.86
C SER A 215 -3.68 -8.97 -9.61
N ASN A 216 -3.73 -7.78 -9.00
CA ASN A 216 -4.99 -7.14 -8.63
C ASN A 216 -5.78 -6.63 -9.85
N ASN A 217 -7.12 -6.75 -9.80
CA ASN A 217 -8.02 -6.08 -10.74
C ASN A 217 -9.00 -5.15 -10.01
N ASN A 218 -9.72 -5.66 -9.02
CA ASN A 218 -10.63 -4.90 -8.16
C ASN A 218 -10.70 -5.52 -6.75
N SER A 219 -10.40 -4.75 -5.71
CA SER A 219 -10.50 -5.20 -4.30
C SER A 219 -11.70 -4.67 -3.53
N ALA A 220 -12.62 -3.93 -4.16
CA ALA A 220 -13.72 -3.25 -3.47
C ALA A 220 -13.27 -2.49 -2.21
N GLY A 221 -12.18 -1.70 -2.34
CA GLY A 221 -11.60 -0.92 -1.24
C GLY A 221 -10.68 -1.69 -0.26
N GLY A 222 -10.57 -3.01 -0.37
CA GLY A 222 -9.66 -3.83 0.43
C GLY A 222 -8.19 -3.77 -0.02
N VAL A 223 -7.27 -4.14 0.87
CA VAL A 223 -5.83 -4.24 0.57
C VAL A 223 -5.54 -5.61 -0.04
N PHE A 224 -5.11 -5.63 -1.31
CA PHE A 224 -4.66 -6.85 -2.01
C PHE A 224 -3.20 -7.15 -1.69
N SER A 225 -2.89 -8.44 -1.50
CA SER A 225 -1.53 -8.95 -1.37
C SER A 225 -1.48 -10.41 -1.84
N VAL A 226 -0.29 -10.88 -2.24
CA VAL A 226 -0.05 -12.26 -2.67
C VAL A 226 1.22 -12.74 -1.99
N GLU A 227 1.17 -13.89 -1.36
CA GLU A 227 2.30 -14.50 -0.65
C GLU A 227 2.14 -16.03 -0.69
N ASN A 228 3.17 -16.77 -1.12
CA ASN A 228 3.15 -18.24 -1.15
C ASN A 228 1.92 -18.85 -1.84
N ASN A 229 1.51 -18.30 -2.98
CA ASN A 229 0.29 -18.68 -3.73
C ASN A 229 -1.04 -18.50 -2.94
N GLU A 230 -1.03 -17.74 -1.84
CA GLU A 230 -2.23 -17.25 -1.15
C GLU A 230 -2.50 -15.79 -1.56
N VAL A 231 -3.59 -15.56 -2.28
CA VAL A 231 -4.15 -14.24 -2.57
C VAL A 231 -4.96 -13.79 -1.36
N LYS A 232 -4.62 -12.63 -0.79
CA LYS A 232 -5.27 -12.07 0.40
C LYS A 232 -5.88 -10.71 0.04
N VAL A 233 -7.16 -10.51 0.36
CA VAL A 233 -7.79 -9.19 0.37
C VAL A 233 -8.29 -8.88 1.77
N LEU A 234 -7.77 -7.81 2.38
CA LEU A 234 -8.11 -7.41 3.74
C LEU A 234 -8.91 -6.10 3.74
N TRP A 235 -10.13 -6.15 4.25
CA TRP A 235 -10.97 -4.99 4.51
C TRP A 235 -10.86 -4.57 5.97
N LEU A 236 -10.61 -3.27 6.19
CA LEU A 236 -10.80 -2.62 7.49
C LEU A 236 -12.29 -2.30 7.72
N SER A 237 -12.98 -1.93 6.64
CA SER A 237 -14.43 -1.98 6.51
C SER A 237 -14.77 -2.62 5.18
N VAL A 238 -15.65 -3.62 5.17
CA VAL A 238 -16.32 -4.08 3.95
C VAL A 238 -17.14 -2.94 3.33
N PRO A 239 -17.45 -2.98 2.03
CA PRO A 239 -18.40 -2.06 1.40
C PRO A 239 -19.73 -1.97 2.15
N THR A 240 -20.40 -0.83 2.01
CA THR A 240 -21.73 -0.60 2.60
C THR A 240 -22.83 -1.40 1.88
N GLU A 241 -22.67 -1.59 0.56
CA GLU A 241 -23.56 -2.37 -0.30
C GLU A 241 -23.67 -3.84 0.14
N ASN A 242 -24.89 -4.40 0.15
CA ASN A 242 -25.14 -5.79 0.57
C ASN A 242 -24.57 -6.85 -0.38
N SER A 243 -24.12 -6.45 -1.57
CA SER A 243 -23.42 -7.30 -2.53
C SER A 243 -22.31 -6.49 -3.19
N PHE A 244 -21.11 -7.06 -3.36
CA PHE A 244 -19.98 -6.41 -4.03
C PHE A 244 -19.07 -7.40 -4.77
N GLU A 245 -18.43 -6.95 -5.86
CA GLU A 245 -17.49 -7.75 -6.66
C GLU A 245 -16.04 -7.52 -6.19
N VAL A 246 -15.30 -8.62 -6.06
CA VAL A 246 -13.83 -8.64 -5.96
C VAL A 246 -13.29 -9.42 -7.14
N SER A 247 -12.27 -8.92 -7.83
CA SER A 247 -11.63 -9.68 -8.91
C SER A 247 -10.11 -9.49 -8.97
N TYR A 248 -9.43 -10.52 -9.47
CA TYR A 248 -7.98 -10.55 -9.67
C TYR A 248 -7.66 -11.42 -10.89
N PHE A 249 -6.47 -11.27 -11.45
CA PHE A 249 -5.98 -12.14 -12.51
C PHE A 249 -5.02 -13.17 -11.93
N ILE A 250 -5.04 -14.39 -12.50
CA ILE A 250 -3.94 -15.35 -12.40
C ILE A 250 -3.38 -15.63 -13.78
N GLU A 251 -2.07 -15.86 -13.89
CA GLU A 251 -1.39 -16.18 -15.16
C GLU A 251 -0.23 -17.15 -14.95
N SER A 252 0.08 -17.96 -15.98
CA SER A 252 1.13 -18.98 -15.95
C SER A 252 1.65 -19.29 -17.35
N THR A 253 2.97 -19.33 -17.53
CA THR A 253 3.61 -19.72 -18.80
C THR A 253 3.95 -21.21 -18.91
N SER A 254 3.67 -22.03 -17.89
CA SER A 254 4.20 -23.41 -17.84
C SER A 254 3.25 -24.46 -17.23
N VAL A 255 2.18 -24.04 -16.54
CA VAL A 255 1.18 -24.95 -15.97
C VAL A 255 0.16 -25.37 -17.04
N SER A 256 -0.23 -26.64 -17.01
CA SER A 256 -1.21 -27.25 -17.90
C SER A 256 -2.15 -28.20 -17.14
N GLY A 257 -3.21 -28.63 -17.80
CA GLY A 257 -4.19 -29.59 -17.26
C GLY A 257 -5.19 -28.95 -16.30
N MET A 258 -5.92 -29.80 -15.59
CA MET A 258 -6.93 -29.37 -14.62
C MET A 258 -6.29 -28.77 -13.37
N GLN A 259 -6.79 -27.61 -12.98
CA GLN A 259 -6.34 -26.79 -11.87
C GLN A 259 -7.54 -26.42 -10.99
N GLU A 260 -7.32 -26.01 -9.74
CA GLU A 260 -8.39 -25.56 -8.85
C GLU A 260 -7.99 -24.36 -7.98
N ILE A 261 -8.97 -23.54 -7.62
CA ILE A 261 -8.84 -22.50 -6.60
C ILE A 261 -9.70 -22.88 -5.41
N THR A 262 -9.16 -22.76 -4.20
CA THR A 262 -9.90 -22.88 -2.95
C THR A 262 -9.82 -21.57 -2.17
N GLY A 263 -10.76 -21.30 -1.25
CA GLY A 263 -10.73 -20.04 -0.53
C GLY A 263 -11.59 -19.99 0.72
N VAL A 264 -11.32 -19.01 1.57
CA VAL A 264 -12.01 -18.74 2.83
C VAL A 264 -12.28 -17.25 2.92
N LEU A 265 -13.52 -16.90 3.24
CA LEU A 265 -13.92 -15.55 3.61
C LEU A 265 -14.14 -15.49 5.12
N SER A 266 -13.41 -14.62 5.81
CA SER A 266 -13.48 -14.46 7.28
C SER A 266 -14.01 -13.07 7.63
N TYR A 267 -14.80 -12.95 8.70
CA TYR A 267 -15.34 -11.69 9.19
C TYR A 267 -15.55 -11.73 10.70
N LEU A 268 -15.76 -10.57 11.34
CA LEU A 268 -16.07 -10.50 12.77
C LEU A 268 -17.58 -10.50 13.02
N LYS A 269 -18.04 -11.32 13.97
CA LYS A 269 -19.39 -11.27 14.53
C LYS A 269 -19.26 -11.01 16.03
N GLY A 270 -19.46 -9.76 16.43
CA GLY A 270 -19.00 -9.29 17.74
C GLY A 270 -17.46 -9.36 17.79
N GLU A 271 -16.92 -10.03 18.80
CA GLU A 271 -15.46 -10.22 18.96
C GLU A 271 -14.95 -11.51 18.29
N GLU A 272 -15.83 -12.41 17.83
CA GLU A 272 -15.45 -13.70 17.28
C GLU A 272 -15.18 -13.64 15.77
N THR A 273 -14.10 -14.29 15.33
CA THR A 273 -13.81 -14.49 13.90
C THR A 273 -14.62 -15.65 13.33
N GLN A 274 -15.63 -15.33 12.53
CA GLN A 274 -16.38 -16.28 11.74
C GLN A 274 -15.67 -16.57 10.42
N LYS A 275 -15.76 -17.81 9.92
CA LYS A 275 -15.16 -18.25 8.66
C LYS A 275 -16.21 -18.93 7.78
N HIS A 276 -16.24 -18.57 6.51
CA HIS A 276 -17.05 -19.19 5.48
C HIS A 276 -16.13 -19.79 4.42
N GLN A 277 -16.23 -21.11 4.21
CA GLN A 277 -15.48 -21.81 3.18
C GLN A 277 -16.10 -21.52 1.81
N ILE A 278 -15.30 -21.02 0.88
CA ILE A 278 -15.71 -20.83 -0.51
C ILE A 278 -15.53 -22.17 -1.23
N ALA A 279 -16.55 -22.57 -2.01
CA ALA A 279 -16.50 -23.80 -2.80
C ALA A 279 -15.26 -23.81 -3.72
N ALA A 280 -14.67 -24.99 -3.92
CA ALA A 280 -13.59 -25.14 -4.89
C ALA A 280 -14.10 -24.88 -6.31
N THR A 281 -13.29 -24.23 -7.15
CA THR A 281 -13.62 -24.00 -8.56
C THR A 281 -12.49 -24.50 -9.42
N SER A 282 -12.77 -25.51 -10.25
CA SER A 282 -11.79 -26.08 -11.17
C SER A 282 -11.82 -25.37 -12.52
N PHE A 283 -10.66 -25.28 -13.16
CA PHE A 283 -10.47 -24.72 -14.51
C PHE A 283 -9.38 -25.50 -15.25
N SER A 284 -9.31 -25.38 -16.57
CA SER A 284 -8.28 -26.05 -17.38
C SER A 284 -7.26 -25.04 -17.89
N ALA A 285 -5.98 -25.30 -17.62
CA ALA A 285 -4.85 -24.57 -18.17
C ALA A 285 -4.29 -25.30 -19.40
N VAL A 286 -3.88 -24.54 -20.42
CA VAL A 286 -3.27 -25.08 -21.64
C VAL A 286 -1.81 -24.67 -21.63
N GLY A 287 -0.91 -25.63 -21.40
CA GLY A 287 0.52 -25.34 -21.46
C GLY A 287 0.95 -25.08 -22.89
N GLU A 288 1.78 -24.06 -23.10
CA GLU A 288 2.52 -23.94 -24.36
C GLU A 288 3.44 -25.16 -24.49
N SER A 289 3.18 -25.96 -25.52
CA SER A 289 4.16 -26.94 -25.97
C SER A 289 5.32 -26.17 -26.56
N LEU A 290 6.42 -26.05 -25.82
CA LEU A 290 7.71 -25.64 -26.38
C LEU A 290 8.12 -26.70 -27.42
N ALA A 291 7.76 -26.47 -28.67
CA ALA A 291 8.23 -27.26 -29.79
C ALA A 291 9.75 -27.02 -29.92
N SER A 292 10.53 -28.00 -29.47
CA SER A 292 11.95 -28.07 -29.76
C SER A 292 12.17 -28.03 -31.27
N ASN A 293 13.08 -27.19 -31.75
CA ASN A 293 13.66 -27.38 -33.06
C ASN A 293 14.41 -28.72 -33.07
N ASP A 294 14.02 -29.63 -33.95
CA ASP A 294 14.92 -30.59 -34.57
C ASP A 294 14.47 -30.85 -36.02
N ASN A 295 15.43 -30.66 -36.92
CA ASN A 295 15.60 -30.99 -38.34
C ASN A 295 14.44 -31.46 -39.26
N GLU A 296 14.55 -30.94 -40.49
CA GLU A 296 14.44 -31.63 -41.79
C GLU A 296 13.66 -32.95 -41.84
N GLU A 297 12.54 -32.94 -42.57
CA GLU A 297 12.36 -33.91 -43.64
C GLU A 297 11.59 -33.26 -44.81
N GLU A 298 12.10 -33.47 -46.03
CA GLU A 298 11.46 -33.04 -47.27
C GLU A 298 10.31 -34.01 -47.60
N GLU A 299 9.10 -33.50 -47.84
CA GLU A 299 8.13 -34.22 -48.67
C GLU A 299 7.93 -33.47 -49.99
N GLU A 300 8.52 -34.02 -51.05
CA GLU A 300 8.03 -33.77 -52.40
C GLU A 300 6.56 -34.23 -52.51
N THR A 301 5.72 -33.47 -53.21
CA THR A 301 4.80 -34.10 -54.16
C THR A 301 4.31 -33.15 -55.25
N SER A 302 4.79 -33.42 -56.46
CA SER A 302 3.99 -33.43 -57.69
C SER A 302 3.07 -32.23 -57.99
N LEU A 303 3.57 -31.27 -58.77
CA LEU A 303 2.80 -30.75 -59.92
C LEU A 303 3.67 -30.77 -61.18
N GLN A 304 3.14 -31.40 -62.23
CA GLN A 304 3.82 -31.55 -63.52
C GLN A 304 3.09 -30.76 -64.61
N ASP A 305 3.86 -30.44 -65.65
CA ASP A 305 3.48 -29.95 -66.97
C ASP A 305 3.29 -28.43 -67.23
N LYS A 306 4.33 -27.87 -67.88
CA LYS A 306 4.29 -27.16 -69.19
C LYS A 306 3.73 -25.71 -69.22
N VAL A 307 4.29 -24.74 -69.97
CA VAL A 307 5.41 -24.76 -70.95
C VAL A 307 5.95 -23.34 -71.26
N ASP A 308 7.22 -23.31 -71.71
CA ASP A 308 7.94 -22.32 -72.55
C ASP A 308 8.39 -20.90 -72.11
N ASN A 309 9.68 -20.68 -72.41
CA ASN A 309 10.35 -19.49 -73.01
C ASN A 309 10.48 -18.18 -72.19
N LYS A 310 11.64 -17.48 -72.13
CA LYS A 310 12.92 -17.56 -72.87
C LYS A 310 13.84 -16.35 -72.52
N VAL A 311 15.18 -16.54 -72.57
CA VAL A 311 16.27 -15.49 -72.72
C VAL A 311 16.52 -14.58 -71.50
N GLU A 312 17.70 -14.59 -70.85
CA GLU A 312 19.04 -14.00 -71.25
C GLU A 312 19.05 -12.45 -71.08
N GLU A 313 20.13 -11.66 -70.93
CA GLU A 313 21.60 -11.78 -70.71
C GLU A 313 22.13 -10.30 -70.61
N ASP A 314 23.06 -9.82 -69.78
CA ASP A 314 23.71 -10.23 -68.50
C ASP A 314 24.41 -8.96 -67.88
N THR A 315 25.27 -9.08 -66.83
CA THR A 315 26.32 -8.10 -66.34
C THR A 315 25.86 -6.78 -65.65
N GLU A 316 26.45 -6.35 -64.51
CA GLU A 316 27.79 -5.72 -64.29
C GLU A 316 27.97 -4.41 -65.12
N ASP A 317 28.44 -3.25 -64.62
CA ASP A 317 29.34 -3.01 -63.47
C ASP A 317 29.29 -1.55 -62.92
N ASP A 318 29.62 -1.40 -61.62
CA ASP A 318 30.35 -0.33 -60.87
C ASP A 318 30.20 1.23 -61.08
N VAL A 319 30.78 1.96 -60.11
CA VAL A 319 31.24 3.38 -60.05
C VAL A 319 30.35 4.44 -59.35
N VAL A 320 30.55 4.54 -58.04
CA VAL A 320 31.00 5.74 -57.25
C VAL A 320 30.59 7.16 -57.71
N VAL A 321 30.00 7.97 -56.80
CA VAL A 321 30.50 9.31 -56.41
C VAL A 321 29.80 9.86 -55.14
N ASP A 322 30.58 10.58 -54.35
CA ASP A 322 30.33 11.22 -53.04
C ASP A 322 29.62 12.59 -53.15
N ASN A 323 28.66 12.91 -52.25
CA ASN A 323 28.74 14.15 -51.44
C ASN A 323 27.71 14.25 -50.28
N THR A 324 27.98 15.20 -49.37
CA THR A 324 27.30 15.46 -48.09
C THR A 324 26.27 16.61 -48.15
N GLU A 325 25.18 16.55 -47.36
CA GLU A 325 24.67 17.59 -46.40
C GLU A 325 23.19 17.38 -45.95
N GLU A 326 22.77 18.12 -44.90
CA GLU A 326 21.57 17.95 -44.05
C GLU A 326 20.24 18.43 -44.75
N GLU A 327 19.00 18.06 -44.37
CA GLU A 327 18.25 18.51 -43.15
C GLU A 327 16.82 17.87 -43.03
N THR A 328 16.37 17.56 -41.80
CA THR A 328 14.98 17.49 -41.23
C THR A 328 13.77 16.70 -41.81
N GLU A 329 13.20 15.83 -40.95
CA GLU A 329 11.74 15.58 -40.63
C GLU A 329 10.74 15.12 -41.76
N ILE A 330 9.71 14.25 -41.60
CA ILE A 330 8.81 13.88 -40.47
C ILE A 330 8.32 12.40 -40.53
N LYS A 331 8.20 11.78 -39.34
CA LYS A 331 7.42 10.60 -38.89
C LYS A 331 6.35 9.96 -39.81
N ARG A 332 6.22 8.62 -39.69
CA ARG A 332 4.99 7.96 -39.19
C ARG A 332 5.30 6.87 -38.15
N THR A 333 4.47 6.80 -37.10
CA THR A 333 4.54 5.88 -35.95
C THR A 333 3.99 4.49 -36.25
N PRO A 334 4.34 3.50 -35.41
CA PRO A 334 3.34 2.67 -34.76
C PRO A 334 3.15 3.06 -33.28
N LEU A 335 2.00 2.67 -32.73
CA LEU A 335 1.64 2.88 -31.32
C LEU A 335 2.56 2.05 -30.41
N VAL A 336 3.12 2.65 -29.35
CA VAL A 336 3.80 1.90 -28.30
C VAL A 336 3.26 2.33 -26.93
N THR A 337 2.46 1.45 -26.33
CA THR A 337 2.09 1.50 -24.91
C THR A 337 3.27 1.05 -24.07
N ASN A 338 4.21 1.97 -23.80
CA ASN A 338 5.38 1.69 -22.98
C ASN A 338 5.01 1.60 -21.48
N THR A 339 4.61 0.41 -21.03
CA THR A 339 4.98 -0.06 -19.70
C THR A 339 6.51 -0.19 -19.68
N PRO A 340 7.24 0.52 -18.80
CA PRO A 340 8.70 0.39 -18.77
C PRO A 340 9.09 -1.03 -18.36
N ALA A 341 10.04 -1.63 -19.08
CA ALA A 341 10.64 -2.89 -18.66
C ALA A 341 11.29 -2.73 -17.27
N PRO A 342 11.41 -3.80 -16.46
CA PRO A 342 12.02 -3.72 -15.14
C PRO A 342 13.50 -3.31 -15.26
N GLU A 343 13.76 -2.02 -15.03
CA GLU A 343 15.11 -1.48 -14.94
C GLU A 343 15.81 -2.15 -13.75
N LYS A 344 16.85 -2.94 -14.03
CA LYS A 344 17.77 -3.43 -12.99
C LYS A 344 18.53 -2.22 -12.46
N ASN A 345 18.54 -2.05 -11.14
CA ASN A 345 19.06 -0.92 -10.35
C ASN A 345 18.02 0.17 -10.00
N VAL A 346 18.48 1.15 -9.21
CA VAL A 346 17.69 2.31 -8.77
C VAL A 346 17.65 3.37 -9.86
N THR A 347 16.45 3.88 -10.14
CA THR A 347 16.20 4.87 -11.18
C THR A 347 15.43 6.06 -10.63
N TYR A 348 15.90 7.27 -10.96
CA TYR A 348 15.23 8.52 -10.67
C TYR A 348 14.47 9.03 -11.92
N LYS A 349 13.25 9.53 -11.73
CA LYS A 349 12.44 10.20 -12.76
C LYS A 349 11.95 11.54 -12.23
N VAL A 350 11.36 12.39 -13.08
CA VAL A 350 10.74 13.66 -12.62
C VAL A 350 9.25 13.61 -12.86
N GLN A 351 8.46 13.74 -11.79
CA GLN A 351 7.01 13.88 -11.88
C GLN A 351 6.65 15.36 -12.06
N VAL A 352 5.87 15.67 -13.09
CA VAL A 352 5.40 17.02 -13.41
C VAL A 352 3.92 17.22 -13.08
N GLY A 353 3.11 16.16 -13.11
CA GLY A 353 1.70 16.22 -12.76
C GLY A 353 1.14 14.91 -12.19
N ALA A 354 -0.04 15.00 -11.59
CA ALA A 354 -0.88 13.86 -11.19
C ALA A 354 -2.35 14.30 -11.28
N PHE A 355 -3.18 13.47 -11.92
CA PHE A 355 -4.60 13.76 -12.15
C PHE A 355 -5.44 12.50 -11.89
N ARG A 356 -6.63 12.66 -11.30
CA ARG A 356 -7.61 11.56 -11.13
C ARG A 356 -8.44 11.32 -12.38
N GLU A 357 -8.65 12.38 -13.16
CA GLU A 357 -9.35 12.34 -14.45
C GLU A 357 -8.36 12.20 -15.61
N GLY A 358 -8.84 11.70 -16.74
CA GLY A 358 -8.03 11.52 -17.95
C GLY A 358 -7.52 12.84 -18.51
N ILE A 359 -6.23 13.13 -18.31
CA ILE A 359 -5.50 14.17 -19.03
C ILE A 359 -4.66 13.55 -20.13
N THR A 360 -4.62 14.18 -21.31
CA THR A 360 -3.73 13.76 -22.40
C THR A 360 -2.39 14.49 -22.29
N ILE A 361 -1.32 13.85 -22.79
CA ILE A 361 0.04 14.41 -22.76
C ILE A 361 0.10 15.73 -23.52
N GLU A 362 -0.56 15.82 -24.68
CA GLU A 362 -0.54 16.97 -25.58
C GLU A 362 -1.21 18.19 -24.93
N ARG A 363 -2.35 17.98 -24.25
CA ARG A 363 -3.05 19.03 -23.49
C ARG A 363 -2.15 19.59 -22.39
N TYR A 364 -1.43 18.72 -21.67
CA TYR A 364 -0.53 19.13 -20.60
C TYR A 364 0.73 19.84 -21.12
N GLN A 365 1.40 19.27 -22.13
CA GLN A 365 2.56 19.87 -22.79
C GLN A 365 2.23 21.25 -23.36
N LYS A 366 1.09 21.40 -24.04
CA LYS A 366 0.63 22.69 -24.58
C LYS A 366 0.37 23.72 -23.48
N LYS A 367 -0.27 23.32 -22.36
CA LYS A 367 -0.57 24.23 -21.23
C LYS A 367 0.69 24.79 -20.57
N PHE A 368 1.74 23.96 -20.42
CA PHE A 368 2.98 24.36 -19.74
C PHE A 368 4.14 24.67 -20.70
N ASN A 369 3.89 24.67 -22.03
CA ASN A 369 4.88 24.83 -23.09
C ASN A 369 6.11 23.91 -22.90
N LEU A 370 5.87 22.64 -22.59
CA LEU A 370 6.90 21.62 -22.39
C LEU A 370 7.23 20.94 -23.73
N LYS A 371 8.53 20.77 -24.00
CA LYS A 371 9.05 20.03 -25.16
C LYS A 371 9.56 18.63 -24.79
N ASP A 372 9.63 18.34 -23.50
CA ASP A 372 10.13 17.10 -22.95
C ASP A 372 9.16 15.93 -23.23
N GLN A 373 9.70 14.75 -23.52
CA GLN A 373 8.90 13.53 -23.57
C GLN A 373 8.29 13.28 -22.18
N ILE A 374 6.97 13.05 -22.15
CA ILE A 374 6.21 12.72 -20.95
C ILE A 374 5.59 11.34 -21.17
N ASN A 375 5.78 10.46 -20.19
CA ASN A 375 5.12 9.16 -20.10
C ASN A 375 4.00 9.25 -19.05
N LEU A 376 2.97 8.42 -19.21
CA LEU A 376 1.90 8.24 -18.21
C LEU A 376 2.20 7.01 -17.35
N GLU A 377 2.10 7.16 -16.04
CA GLU A 377 2.16 6.05 -15.08
C GLU A 377 0.91 6.08 -14.19
N ASN A 378 0.20 4.96 -14.03
CA ASN A 378 -0.91 4.86 -13.08
C ASN A 378 -0.40 4.35 -11.73
N HIS A 379 -0.81 4.99 -10.63
CA HIS A 379 -0.49 4.54 -9.28
C HIS A 379 -1.53 5.06 -8.29
N GLN A 380 -2.19 4.16 -7.56
CA GLN A 380 -3.25 4.47 -6.59
C GLN A 380 -4.40 5.31 -7.20
N GLY A 381 -4.78 5.02 -8.45
CA GLY A 381 -5.87 5.73 -9.14
C GLY A 381 -5.51 7.14 -9.62
N TRP A 382 -4.23 7.50 -9.64
CA TRP A 382 -3.73 8.74 -10.22
C TRP A 382 -2.94 8.48 -11.49
N THR A 383 -3.33 9.16 -12.57
CA THR A 383 -2.54 9.31 -13.80
C THR A 383 -1.41 10.30 -13.53
N LYS A 384 -0.21 9.80 -13.28
CA LYS A 384 1.01 10.57 -13.06
C LYS A 384 1.68 10.87 -14.40
N LEU A 385 2.15 12.09 -14.57
CA LEU A 385 2.92 12.53 -15.73
C LEU A 385 4.38 12.58 -15.33
N ILE A 386 5.19 11.72 -15.96
CA ILE A 386 6.59 11.47 -15.62
C ILE A 386 7.47 11.82 -16.82
N THR A 387 8.63 12.45 -16.59
CA THR A 387 9.60 12.79 -17.64
C THR A 387 11.03 12.46 -17.21
N GLY A 388 11.80 11.96 -18.17
CA GLY A 388 13.18 11.50 -17.99
C GLY A 388 13.31 10.20 -17.18
N SER A 389 14.47 9.56 -17.33
CA SER A 389 14.96 8.44 -16.53
C SER A 389 16.45 8.68 -16.28
N PHE A 390 16.91 8.57 -15.04
CA PHE A 390 18.25 8.97 -14.61
C PHE A 390 18.79 8.01 -13.54
N SER A 391 20.02 7.54 -13.70
CA SER A 391 20.73 6.75 -12.67
C SER A 391 21.22 7.62 -11.49
N GLU A 392 21.36 8.93 -11.69
CA GLU A 392 21.83 9.88 -10.67
C GLU A 392 20.74 10.84 -10.19
N TYR A 393 20.61 10.98 -8.87
CA TYR A 393 19.73 11.95 -8.24
C TYR A 393 20.07 13.38 -8.68
N LYS A 394 21.35 13.73 -8.80
CA LYS A 394 21.79 15.05 -9.27
C LYS A 394 21.19 15.39 -10.63
N SER A 395 21.22 14.46 -11.57
CA SER A 395 20.70 14.66 -12.93
C SER A 395 19.17 14.82 -12.94
N ALA A 396 18.44 14.02 -12.17
CA ALA A 396 16.99 14.19 -11.98
C ALA A 396 16.65 15.52 -11.29
N ARG A 397 17.45 15.94 -10.30
CA ARG A 397 17.34 17.22 -9.58
C ARG A 397 17.58 18.42 -10.51
N ASP A 398 18.62 18.35 -11.35
CA ASP A 398 18.93 19.36 -12.36
C ASP A 398 17.79 19.47 -13.38
N LYS A 399 17.23 18.33 -13.83
CA LYS A 399 16.03 18.30 -14.69
C LYS A 399 14.81 18.94 -14.02
N ARG A 400 14.52 18.57 -12.76
CA ARG A 400 13.44 19.16 -11.94
C ARG A 400 13.59 20.68 -11.84
N ASN A 401 14.80 21.19 -11.60
CA ASN A 401 15.04 22.63 -11.45
C ASN A 401 14.77 23.38 -12.77
N ASN A 402 15.22 22.85 -13.91
CA ASN A 402 14.90 23.41 -15.23
C ASN A 402 13.38 23.44 -15.51
N LEU A 403 12.66 22.38 -15.11
CA LEU A 403 11.21 22.27 -15.29
C LEU A 403 10.41 23.22 -14.38
N ARG A 404 10.92 23.55 -13.18
CA ARG A 404 10.21 24.40 -12.19
C ARG A 404 9.92 25.83 -12.64
N ASN A 405 10.62 26.32 -13.66
CA ASN A 405 10.30 27.59 -14.32
C ASN A 405 8.92 27.57 -15.02
N LYS A 406 8.44 26.38 -15.40
CA LYS A 406 7.13 26.17 -16.07
C LYS A 406 6.14 25.43 -15.16
N VAL A 407 6.63 24.39 -14.46
CA VAL A 407 5.84 23.51 -13.60
C VAL A 407 6.38 23.58 -12.17
N LYS A 408 5.89 24.54 -11.38
CA LYS A 408 6.33 24.76 -9.99
C LYS A 408 6.21 23.52 -9.11
N THR A 409 5.22 22.67 -9.39
CA THR A 409 4.94 21.42 -8.68
C THR A 409 5.85 20.26 -9.05
N ALA A 410 6.83 20.43 -9.95
CA ALA A 410 7.70 19.33 -10.37
C ALA A 410 8.61 18.84 -9.22
N PHE A 411 8.72 17.52 -9.07
CA PHE A 411 9.54 16.86 -8.04
C PHE A 411 10.21 15.58 -8.57
N VAL A 412 11.34 15.22 -7.95
CA VAL A 412 12.07 13.98 -8.28
C VAL A 412 11.39 12.80 -7.60
N THR A 413 11.37 11.69 -8.32
CA THR A 413 10.79 10.42 -7.91
C THR A 413 11.84 9.32 -8.07
N ALA A 414 11.75 8.24 -7.30
CA ALA A 414 12.71 7.15 -7.35
C ALA A 414 12.03 5.79 -7.37
N TYR A 415 12.68 4.84 -8.04
CA TYR A 415 12.20 3.47 -8.24
C TYR A 415 13.35 2.51 -8.01
N ASN A 416 13.08 1.30 -7.54
CA ASN A 416 14.04 0.21 -7.43
C ASN A 416 13.39 -1.05 -8.04
N GLN A 417 14.02 -1.66 -9.04
CA GLN A 417 13.47 -2.84 -9.74
C GLN A 417 12.05 -2.60 -10.31
N GLY A 418 11.72 -1.36 -10.67
CA GLY A 418 10.39 -0.94 -11.14
C GLY A 418 9.40 -0.56 -10.03
N GLU A 419 9.61 -0.96 -8.78
CA GLU A 419 8.78 -0.56 -7.64
C GLU A 419 9.12 0.86 -7.18
N ARG A 420 8.11 1.62 -6.73
CA ARG A 420 8.25 3.02 -6.32
C ARG A 420 8.77 3.12 -4.88
N ILE A 421 9.90 3.79 -4.69
CA ILE A 421 10.50 4.05 -3.36
C ILE A 421 10.65 5.56 -3.07
N THR A 422 11.04 5.92 -1.85
CA THR A 422 11.40 7.30 -1.52
C THR A 422 12.75 7.68 -2.13
N VAL A 423 12.96 8.98 -2.34
CA VAL A 423 14.26 9.51 -2.80
C VAL A 423 15.35 9.25 -1.76
N GLN A 424 15.01 9.24 -0.46
CA GLN A 424 15.97 8.98 0.61
C GLN A 424 16.44 7.52 0.60
N GLU A 425 15.54 6.54 0.48
CA GLU A 425 15.90 5.13 0.31
C GLU A 425 16.77 4.92 -0.93
N ALA A 426 16.40 5.54 -2.05
CA ALA A 426 17.16 5.48 -3.29
C ALA A 426 18.59 6.03 -3.13
N LEU A 427 18.77 7.15 -2.41
CA LEU A 427 20.09 7.71 -2.10
C LEU A 427 20.91 6.81 -1.18
N MET A 428 20.28 6.12 -0.22
CA MET A 428 20.95 5.14 0.64
C MET A 428 21.41 3.91 -0.15
N ILE A 429 20.53 3.33 -0.99
CA ILE A 429 20.85 2.16 -1.83
C ILE A 429 21.98 2.48 -2.82
N THR A 430 21.99 3.67 -3.41
CA THR A 430 22.99 4.09 -4.41
C THR A 430 24.23 4.76 -3.81
N ASN A 431 24.28 4.97 -2.49
CA ASN A 431 25.29 5.77 -1.79
C ASN A 431 25.51 7.18 -2.40
N GLN A 432 24.45 7.78 -2.94
CA GLN A 432 24.49 9.11 -3.55
C GLN A 432 24.17 10.20 -2.53
N LYS A 433 24.71 11.41 -2.76
CA LYS A 433 24.48 12.56 -1.88
C LYS A 433 23.24 13.34 -2.29
N TRP A 434 22.46 13.79 -1.30
CA TRP A 434 21.43 14.80 -1.53
C TRP A 434 22.07 16.11 -1.99
N VAL A 435 21.59 16.63 -3.12
CA VAL A 435 21.89 17.96 -3.64
C VAL A 435 20.60 18.77 -3.75
N GLN A 436 20.66 20.06 -3.42
CA GLN A 436 19.48 20.93 -3.23
C GLN A 436 18.83 21.36 -4.56
#